data_AF-A0A7J9QR21-F1
#
_entry.id   AF-A0A7J9QR21-F1
#
_cell.length_a   1.000
_cell.length_b   1.000
_cell.length_c   1.000
_cell.angle_alpha   90.00
_cell.angle_beta   90.00
_cell.angle_gamma   90.00
#
_symmetry.space_group_name_H-M   'P 1'
#
loop_
_entity.id
_entity.type
_entity.pdbx_description
1 polymer ?
#
loop_
_entity_poly.entity_id
_entity_poly.type
_entity_poly.pdbx_seq_one_letter_code
_entity_poly.pdbx_strand_id
1 'polypeptide(L)'
;MNKENKKTLRSWLNPKGYGIGRVSWLFMRISGVFLLVFFVIHVIHSASILDRLSWGQLLLYAYSPVGFIILSVMISLGTFHTINGIRLMFQQGGIGI
;
A
#
# COMPACT_ATOMS: atom_id res chain seq x y z
N MET A 1 20.95 15.84 -26.64
CA MET A 1 20.65 14.75 -25.69
C MET A 1 19.51 15.20 -24.77
N ASN A 2 18.43 14.43 -24.74
CA ASN A 2 17.06 14.82 -24.36
C ASN A 2 16.91 15.23 -22.86
N LYS A 3 16.27 16.39 -22.57
CA LYS A 3 15.94 16.86 -21.20
C LYS A 3 14.74 16.13 -20.58
N GLU A 4 14.07 15.24 -21.32
CA GLU A 4 12.83 14.58 -20.90
C GLU A 4 12.97 13.51 -19.82
N ASN A 5 14.18 12.97 -19.57
CA ASN A 5 14.36 11.82 -18.66
C ASN A 5 14.61 12.17 -17.17
N LYS A 6 14.45 13.44 -16.75
CA LYS A 6 14.67 13.87 -15.35
C LYS A 6 13.39 13.92 -14.48
N LYS A 7 12.37 13.11 -14.79
CA LYS A 7 11.12 13.00 -13.98
C LYS A 7 11.07 11.74 -13.11
N THR A 8 12.20 11.29 -12.58
CA THR A 8 12.40 9.86 -12.27
C THR A 8 11.97 9.38 -10.87
N LEU A 9 11.56 10.26 -9.95
CA LEU A 9 10.89 9.85 -8.69
C LEU A 9 10.02 10.98 -8.15
N ARG A 10 10.52 12.21 -8.26
CA ARG A 10 9.79 13.42 -7.87
C ARG A 10 8.47 13.61 -8.62
N SER A 11 8.38 13.15 -9.89
CA SER A 11 7.12 13.16 -10.65
C SER A 11 6.16 12.03 -10.25
N TRP A 12 6.69 10.93 -9.72
CA TRP A 12 5.91 9.80 -9.21
C TRP A 12 5.20 10.17 -7.91
N LEU A 13 5.86 11.01 -7.08
CA LEU A 13 5.36 11.49 -5.79
C LEU A 13 4.72 12.88 -5.81
N ASN A 14 4.62 13.57 -6.96
CA ASN A 14 4.10 14.93 -6.99
C ASN A 14 2.55 14.95 -6.94
N PRO A 15 1.93 15.46 -5.85
CA PRO A 15 0.48 15.59 -5.76
C PRO A 15 -0.05 16.86 -6.43
N LYS A 16 0.82 17.81 -6.81
CA LYS A 16 0.40 19.12 -7.32
C LYS A 16 -0.16 19.00 -8.74
N GLY A 17 -1.36 19.56 -8.95
CA GLY A 17 -1.84 19.95 -10.28
C GLY A 17 -3.29 19.60 -10.63
N TYR A 18 -3.91 18.53 -10.12
CA TYR A 18 -5.18 18.06 -10.71
C TYR A 18 -6.09 17.25 -9.75
N GLY A 19 -6.82 17.95 -8.88
CA GLY A 19 -8.03 17.43 -8.20
C GLY A 19 -7.91 16.15 -7.35
N ILE A 20 -9.07 15.64 -6.89
CA ILE A 20 -9.18 14.42 -6.08
C ILE A 20 -8.62 13.19 -6.84
N GLY A 21 -8.79 13.15 -8.16
CA GLY A 21 -8.27 12.06 -9.00
C GLY A 21 -6.75 11.88 -8.93
N ARG A 22 -5.96 12.98 -8.88
CA ARG A 22 -4.49 12.88 -8.77
C ARG A 22 -4.05 12.39 -7.40
N VAL A 23 -4.76 12.78 -6.35
CA VAL A 23 -4.53 12.28 -4.99
C VAL A 23 -4.84 10.79 -4.95
N SER A 24 -6.01 10.35 -5.42
CA SER A 24 -6.37 8.92 -5.48
C SER A 24 -5.38 8.10 -6.31
N TRP A 25 -4.88 8.65 -7.42
CA TRP A 25 -3.83 8.04 -8.23
C TRP A 25 -2.52 7.84 -7.46
N LEU A 26 -2.09 8.86 -6.69
CA LEU A 26 -0.87 8.78 -5.90
C LEU A 26 -1.04 7.75 -4.77
N PHE A 27 -2.16 7.82 -4.05
CA PHE A 27 -2.48 6.87 -2.98
C PHE A 27 -2.56 5.44 -3.50
N MET A 28 -3.10 5.19 -4.69
CA MET A 28 -3.16 3.84 -5.30
C MET A 28 -1.77 3.22 -5.47
N ARG A 29 -0.79 4.04 -5.86
CA ARG A 29 0.59 3.61 -6.04
C ARG A 29 1.30 3.36 -4.73
N ILE A 30 1.17 4.30 -3.79
CA ILE A 30 1.79 4.19 -2.47
C ILE A 30 1.20 2.99 -1.72
N SER A 31 -0.12 2.82 -1.74
CA SER A 31 -0.77 1.67 -1.09
C SER A 31 -0.36 0.35 -1.74
N GLY A 32 -0.23 0.27 -3.06
CA GLY A 32 0.25 -0.93 -3.74
C GLY A 32 1.67 -1.34 -3.33
N VAL A 33 2.60 -0.39 -3.29
CA VAL A 33 3.98 -0.65 -2.84
C VAL A 33 4.01 -1.04 -1.36
N PHE A 34 3.28 -0.33 -0.51
CA PHE A 34 3.17 -0.65 0.90
C PHE A 34 2.64 -2.08 1.11
N LEU A 35 1.54 -2.43 0.44
CA LEU A 35 0.90 -3.74 0.58
C LEU A 35 1.80 -4.86 0.08
N LEU A 36 2.57 -4.63 -1.00
CA LEU A 36 3.55 -5.61 -1.49
C LEU A 36 4.65 -5.86 -0.45
N VAL A 37 5.24 -4.80 0.11
CA VAL A 37 6.26 -4.92 1.15
C VAL A 37 5.69 -5.61 2.39
N PHE A 38 4.51 -5.19 2.83
CA PHE A 38 3.82 -5.81 3.95
C PHE A 38 3.55 -7.30 3.68
N PHE A 39 3.08 -7.67 2.49
CA PHE A 39 2.79 -9.06 2.12
C PHE A 39 4.04 -9.93 2.18
N VAL A 40 5.17 -9.48 1.62
CA VAL A 40 6.44 -10.23 1.69
C VAL A 40 6.87 -10.44 3.14
N ILE A 41 6.89 -9.38 3.94
CA ILE A 41 7.22 -9.46 5.38
C ILE A 41 6.24 -10.39 6.11
N HIS A 42 4.95 -10.30 5.79
CA HIS A 42 3.90 -11.07 6.42
C HIS A 42 4.01 -12.57 6.10
N VAL A 43 4.43 -12.94 4.88
CA VAL A 43 4.71 -14.35 4.53
C VAL A 43 5.90 -14.88 5.32
N ILE A 44 6.99 -14.11 5.41
CA ILE A 44 8.18 -14.48 6.20
C ILE A 44 7.80 -14.66 7.67
N HIS A 45 7.05 -13.72 8.25
CA HIS A 45 6.60 -13.80 9.63
C HIS A 45 5.60 -14.94 9.85
N SER A 46 4.66 -15.16 8.94
CA SER A 46 3.68 -16.26 9.04
C SER A 46 4.36 -17.63 8.95
N ALA A 47 5.47 -17.76 8.25
CA ALA A 47 6.26 -18.99 8.21
C ALA A 47 6.80 -19.40 9.59
N SER A 48 6.94 -18.46 10.53
CA SER A 48 7.38 -18.75 11.90
C SER A 48 6.34 -19.50 12.75
N ILE A 49 5.11 -19.69 12.27
CA ILE A 49 4.03 -20.36 13.01
C ILE A 49 4.39 -21.78 13.49
N LEU A 50 5.35 -22.44 12.82
CA LEU A 50 5.83 -23.77 13.19
C LEU A 50 6.72 -23.77 14.45
N ASP A 51 7.30 -22.62 14.82
CA ASP A 51 8.05 -22.45 16.06
C ASP A 51 7.26 -21.56 17.04
N ARG A 52 6.82 -22.16 18.14
CA ARG A 52 5.96 -21.49 19.13
C ARG A 52 6.63 -20.30 19.78
N LEU A 53 7.96 -20.32 19.95
CA LEU A 53 8.69 -19.24 20.61
C LEU A 53 8.76 -18.00 19.71
N SER A 54 9.22 -18.15 18.46
CA SER A 54 9.25 -17.05 17.50
C SER A 54 7.84 -16.54 17.15
N TRP A 55 6.87 -17.44 17.00
CA TRP A 55 5.47 -17.05 16.80
C TRP A 55 4.93 -16.22 17.97
N GLY A 56 5.19 -16.63 19.21
CA GLY A 56 4.80 -15.89 20.41
C GLY A 56 5.43 -14.50 20.49
N GLN A 57 6.72 -14.38 20.16
CA GLN A 57 7.41 -13.09 20.09
C GLN A 57 6.81 -12.18 19.01
N LEU A 58 6.51 -12.72 17.83
CA LEU A 58 5.85 -11.97 16.76
C LEU A 58 4.47 -11.44 17.19
N LEU A 59 3.67 -12.26 17.88
CA LEU A 59 2.37 -11.83 18.40
C LEU A 59 2.50 -10.69 19.41
N LEU A 60 3.50 -10.72 20.29
CA LEU A 60 3.75 -9.61 21.23
C LEU A 60 4.04 -8.30 20.49
N TYR A 61 4.80 -8.35 19.39
CA TYR A 61 5.00 -7.17 18.54
C TYR A 61 3.72 -6.73 17.85
N ALA A 62 2.96 -7.67 17.27
CA ALA A 62 1.71 -7.38 16.56
C ALA A 62 0.64 -6.75 17.47
N TYR A 63 0.57 -7.19 18.73
CA TYR A 63 -0.36 -6.66 19.74
C TYR A 63 0.18 -5.48 20.55
N SER A 64 1.41 -5.04 20.28
CA SER A 64 1.91 -3.78 20.86
C SER A 64 1.17 -2.57 20.28
N PRO A 65 1.15 -1.41 20.96
CA PRO A 65 0.54 -0.19 20.41
C PRO A 65 1.08 0.18 19.01
N VAL A 66 2.39 -0.01 18.79
CA VAL A 66 3.03 0.22 17.49
C VAL A 66 2.55 -0.79 16.45
N GLY A 67 2.45 -2.06 16.82
CA GLY A 67 1.91 -3.12 15.97
C GLY A 67 0.49 -2.81 15.52
N PHE A 68 -0.38 -2.39 16.45
CA PHE A 68 -1.74 -1.96 16.15
C PHE A 68 -1.77 -0.79 15.16
N ILE A 69 -0.94 0.24 15.33
CA ILE A 69 -0.86 1.37 14.38
C ILE A 69 -0.51 0.87 12.97
N ILE A 70 0.52 0.02 12.85
CA ILE A 70 0.96 -0.52 11.56
C ILE A 70 -0.17 -1.35 10.92
N LEU A 71 -0.83 -2.21 11.69
CA LEU A 71 -1.93 -3.04 11.22
C LEU A 71 -3.15 -2.20 10.82
N SER A 72 -3.50 -1.16 11.57
CA SER A 72 -4.59 -0.23 11.20
C SER A 72 -4.29 0.53 9.92
N VAL A 73 -3.04 0.98 9.73
CA VAL A 73 -2.60 1.60 8.48
C VAL A 73 -2.67 0.60 7.32
N MET A 74 -2.24 -0.65 7.56
CA MET A 74 -2.29 -1.71 6.56
C MET A 74 -3.71 -2.00 6.10
N ILE A 75 -4.65 -2.16 7.03
CA ILE A 75 -6.06 -2.37 6.72
C ILE A 75 -6.61 -1.17 5.94
N SER A 76 -6.34 0.06 6.40
CA SER A 76 -6.82 1.29 5.74
C SER A 76 -6.32 1.40 4.30
N LEU A 77 -5.02 1.17 4.08
CA LEU A 77 -4.42 1.21 2.74
C LEU A 77 -4.90 0.05 1.87
N GLY A 78 -5.12 -1.14 2.44
CA GLY A 78 -5.72 -2.30 1.78
C GLY A 78 -7.13 -2.00 1.29
N THR A 79 -8.00 -1.51 2.17
CA THR A 79 -9.37 -1.11 1.84
C THR A 79 -9.39 -0.05 0.75
N PHE A 80 -8.57 1.00 0.88
CA PHE A 80 -8.45 2.03 -0.16
C PHE A 80 -7.98 1.44 -1.50
N HIS A 81 -6.91 0.63 -1.50
CA HIS A 81 -6.33 0.07 -2.72
C HIS A 81 -7.34 -0.82 -3.46
N THR A 82 -8.11 -1.62 -2.72
CA THR A 82 -9.15 -2.48 -3.28
C THR A 82 -10.30 -1.67 -3.84
N ILE A 83 -10.90 -0.77 -3.06
CA ILE A 83 -12.05 0.04 -3.51
C ILE A 83 -11.67 0.91 -4.70
N ASN A 84 -10.52 1.58 -4.63
CA ASN A 84 -10.03 2.42 -5.71
C ASN A 84 -9.60 1.59 -6.94
N GLY A 85 -9.10 0.37 -6.74
CA GLY A 85 -8.85 -0.58 -7.84
C GLY A 85 -10.12 -0.96 -8.57
N ILE A 86 -11.20 -1.29 -7.84
CA ILE A 86 -12.53 -1.57 -8.42
C ILE A 86 -13.04 -0.35 -9.21
N ARG A 87 -12.90 0.86 -8.64
CA ARG A 87 -13.25 2.11 -9.35
C ARG A 87 -12.53 2.22 -10.69
N LEU A 88 -11.22 1.95 -10.72
CA LEU A 88 -10.42 1.99 -11.94
C LEU A 88 -10.83 0.91 -12.95
N MET A 89 -11.23 -0.28 -12.49
CA MET A 89 -11.74 -1.34 -13.38
C MET A 89 -13.05 -0.93 -14.05
N PHE A 90 -13.98 -0.30 -13.31
CA PHE A 90 -15.18 0.28 -13.93
C PHE A 90 -14.84 1.40 -14.92
N GLN A 91 -13.90 2.27 -14.57
CA GLN A 91 -13.45 3.36 -15.45
C GLN A 91 -12.85 2.82 -16.76
N GLN A 92 -12.08 1.73 -16.70
CA GLN A 92 -11.57 1.04 -17.89
C GLN A 92 -12.70 0.46 -18.77
N GLY A 93 -13.80 0.04 -18.15
CA GLY A 93 -15.03 -0.38 -18.83
C GLY A 93 -15.93 0.78 -19.29
N GLY A 94 -15.51 2.04 -19.14
CA GLY A 94 -16.28 3.22 -19.55
C GLY A 94 -17.35 3.67 -18.54
N ILE A 95 -17.33 3.15 -17.31
CA ILE A 95 -18.32 3.45 -16.26
C ILE A 95 -17.64 4.17 -15.10
N GLY A 96 -18.16 5.34 -14.70
CA GLY A 96 -17.67 6.08 -13.53
C GLY A 96 -16.58 7.12 -13.84
N ILE A 97 -15.92 7.62 -12.78
CA ILE A 97 -14.99 8.77 -12.79
C ILE A 97 -13.52 8.31 -12.65
#